data_AF-A0A368CKV9-F1
#
_entry.id   AF-A0A368CKV9-F1
#
_cell.length_a   1.000
_cell.length_b   1.000
_cell.length_c   1.000
_cell.angle_alpha   90.00
_cell.angle_beta   90.00
_cell.angle_gamma   90.00
#
_symmetry.space_group_name_H-M   'P 1'
#
loop_
_entity.id
_entity.type
_entity.pdbx_description
1 polymer ?
#
loop_
_entity_poly.entity_id
_entity_poly.type
_entity_poly.pdbx_seq_one_letter_code
_entity_poly.pdbx_strand_id
1 'polypeptide(L)'
;MICARNLVMPRSLLSRCAALALCLVLLLLNAPGAEAAFWNRGRNSPTSSNTSAQALQEVAPPAAAQQIAHVLSAHEPRLELLSPAADSLVPAGPWTLRLLVSDWPLLQSPSLGPGAHVVVQLDGEAPVRAFDASADGVVELEMPALTPGSHRLVAYAALPWGEPVSARQAKLNWRLHRGLRNQAALPDEAAPQLVAIGAPSLAATRPVPINWLLLNAPLQHLRPDDEQWRLRLSLEGSSVVLDRAQPLWLSGLKPGEHFLQLDLLDASGELLGAPFNALVLELPVPSSRSGAPAFYGAELNASQLAELSDPSVSAAAESTEATPAPDLNPEPEPKQKAPSAAVPSASEPSAKPEPSDAEDPEIVIAAESSTDATPEDAAISPIPDRGDGQAEDTAAPELTDVEATPEESPS
;
A
#
# COMPACT_ATOMS: atom_id res chain seq x y z
N MET A 1 -66.87 23.98 15.98
CA MET A 1 -66.87 25.15 15.06
C MET A 1 -65.44 25.53 14.74
N ILE A 2 -64.88 25.00 13.64
CA ILE A 2 -63.69 25.56 12.98
C ILE A 2 -63.95 25.39 11.49
N CYS A 3 -64.17 26.51 10.80
CA CYS A 3 -64.44 26.57 9.36
C CYS A 3 -63.15 26.34 8.57
N ALA A 4 -63.08 25.27 7.79
CA ALA A 4 -62.07 25.13 6.75
C ALA A 4 -62.54 25.88 5.49
N ARG A 5 -61.94 27.05 5.22
CA ARG A 5 -62.07 27.75 3.93
C ARG A 5 -61.19 27.04 2.91
N ASN A 6 -61.81 26.38 1.94
CA ASN A 6 -61.12 25.89 0.74
C ASN A 6 -60.61 27.09 -0.08
N LEU A 7 -59.30 27.30 -0.10
CA LEU A 7 -58.66 28.17 -1.09
C LEU A 7 -58.64 27.43 -2.44
N VAL A 8 -59.51 27.83 -3.35
CA VAL A 8 -59.42 27.44 -4.75
C VAL A 8 -58.40 28.35 -5.43
N MET A 9 -57.22 27.81 -5.67
CA MET A 9 -56.16 28.53 -6.39
C MET A 9 -56.51 28.58 -7.88
N PRO A 10 -56.45 29.76 -8.54
CA PRO A 10 -56.81 29.88 -9.95
C PRO A 10 -55.80 29.12 -10.84
N ARG A 11 -56.32 28.37 -11.83
CA ARG A 11 -55.55 27.47 -12.72
C ARG A 11 -54.35 28.14 -13.42
N SER A 12 -54.38 29.46 -13.61
CA SER A 12 -53.27 30.23 -14.19
C SER A 12 -52.06 30.38 -13.26
N LEU A 13 -52.27 30.36 -11.94
CA LEU A 13 -51.19 30.35 -10.94
C LEU A 13 -50.56 28.96 -10.81
N LEU A 14 -51.35 27.89 -10.92
CA LEU A 14 -50.85 26.51 -10.87
C LEU A 14 -49.88 26.20 -12.02
N SER A 15 -50.21 26.67 -13.24
CA SER A 15 -49.35 26.50 -14.42
C SER A 15 -48.02 27.26 -14.32
N ARG A 16 -48.04 28.46 -13.71
CA ARG A 16 -46.83 29.26 -13.51
C ARG A 16 -45.92 28.68 -12.43
N CYS A 17 -46.50 28.12 -11.36
CA CYS A 17 -45.73 27.41 -10.33
C CYS A 17 -45.11 26.11 -10.86
N ALA A 18 -45.83 25.37 -11.71
CA ALA A 18 -45.29 24.15 -12.33
C ALA A 18 -44.13 24.45 -13.30
N ALA A 19 -44.22 25.53 -14.08
CA ALA A 19 -43.13 25.94 -14.97
C ALA A 19 -41.88 26.43 -14.20
N LEU A 20 -42.06 27.14 -13.09
CA LEU A 20 -40.96 27.55 -12.21
C LEU A 20 -40.29 26.36 -11.52
N ALA A 21 -41.07 25.38 -11.06
CA ALA A 21 -40.54 24.15 -10.47
C ALA A 21 -39.74 23.32 -11.50
N LEU A 22 -40.24 23.22 -12.75
CA LEU A 22 -39.55 22.51 -13.82
C LEU A 22 -38.24 23.22 -14.23
N CYS A 23 -38.22 24.56 -14.29
CA CYS A 23 -36.99 25.33 -14.53
C CYS A 23 -35.98 25.19 -13.38
N LEU A 24 -36.44 25.11 -12.13
CA LEU A 24 -35.56 24.90 -10.98
C LEU A 24 -34.94 23.49 -10.99
N VAL A 25 -35.72 22.47 -11.35
CA VAL A 25 -35.23 21.09 -11.51
C VAL A 25 -34.23 20.98 -12.66
N LEU A 26 -34.48 21.65 -13.79
CA LEU A 26 -33.56 21.67 -14.93
C LEU A 26 -32.26 22.46 -14.65
N LEU A 27 -32.30 23.47 -13.77
CA LEU A 27 -31.10 24.18 -13.30
C LEU A 27 -30.26 23.35 -12.32
N LEU A 28 -30.87 22.42 -11.57
CA LEU A 28 -30.16 21.52 -10.65
C LEU A 28 -29.54 20.29 -11.34
N LEU A 29 -30.01 19.92 -12.52
CA LEU A 29 -29.49 18.79 -13.32
C LEU A 29 -28.26 19.13 -14.18
N ASN A 30 -27.88 20.41 -14.27
CA ASN A 30 -26.80 20.91 -15.14
C ASN A 30 -25.68 21.62 -14.37
N ALA A 31 -25.57 21.42 -13.05
CA ALA A 31 -24.39 21.87 -12.33
C ALA A 31 -23.21 20.94 -12.70
N PRO A 32 -22.17 21.40 -13.42
CA PRO A 32 -20.92 20.66 -13.43
C PRO A 32 -20.47 20.54 -11.98
N GLY A 33 -20.20 19.31 -11.53
CA GLY A 33 -19.59 19.06 -10.23
C GLY A 33 -18.23 19.76 -10.19
N ALA A 34 -18.23 21.00 -9.70
CA ALA A 34 -17.02 21.75 -9.46
C ALA A 34 -16.44 21.25 -8.14
N GLU A 35 -15.74 20.11 -8.19
CA GLU A 35 -14.82 19.76 -7.12
C GLU A 35 -13.72 20.82 -7.09
N ALA A 36 -13.69 21.56 -5.98
CA ALA A 36 -12.71 22.60 -5.75
C ALA A 36 -11.34 21.94 -5.60
N ALA A 37 -10.43 22.18 -6.56
CA ALA A 37 -9.06 21.67 -6.53
C ALA A 37 -8.36 22.03 -5.20
N PHE A 38 -8.25 21.06 -4.29
CA PHE A 38 -7.70 21.24 -2.95
C PHE A 38 -6.20 21.58 -2.98
N TRP A 39 -5.48 21.01 -3.96
CA TRP A 39 -4.06 21.24 -4.20
C TRP A 39 -3.68 22.69 -4.50
N ASN A 40 -4.63 23.52 -4.94
CA ASN A 40 -4.36 24.92 -5.27
C ASN A 40 -4.48 25.88 -4.07
N ARG A 41 -4.97 25.42 -2.92
CA ARG A 41 -5.33 26.31 -1.80
C ARG A 41 -4.14 26.70 -0.90
N GLY A 42 -2.98 26.06 -1.04
CA GLY A 42 -1.81 26.26 -0.17
C GLY A 42 -0.82 27.37 -0.55
N ARG A 43 -1.03 28.11 -1.64
CA ARG A 43 -0.01 29.02 -2.19
C ARG A 43 -0.03 30.43 -1.56
N ASN A 44 -0.05 30.53 -0.24
CA ASN A 44 0.06 31.81 0.48
C ASN A 44 1.33 31.84 1.34
N SER A 45 2.50 31.86 0.69
CA SER A 45 3.76 32.30 1.29
C SER A 45 4.60 32.93 0.17
N PRO A 46 5.00 34.21 0.29
CA PRO A 46 5.82 34.83 -0.74
C PRO A 46 7.27 34.46 -0.44
N THR A 47 7.93 33.66 -1.26
CA THR A 47 9.30 33.88 -1.81
C THR A 47 9.64 32.73 -2.77
N SER A 48 10.29 33.09 -3.88
CA SER A 48 10.95 32.24 -4.90
C SER A 48 10.11 31.75 -6.08
N SER A 49 10.23 32.52 -7.16
CA SER A 49 9.89 32.19 -8.54
C SER A 49 10.86 31.17 -9.15
N ASN A 50 10.36 30.00 -9.53
CA ASN A 50 10.46 29.44 -10.89
C ASN A 50 10.10 27.95 -10.89
N THR A 51 8.92 27.63 -11.40
CA THR A 51 8.68 26.72 -12.53
C THR A 51 7.18 26.73 -12.76
N SER A 52 6.75 26.73 -14.01
CA SER A 52 5.40 26.41 -14.42
C SER A 52 5.07 24.96 -14.03
N ALA A 53 4.84 24.74 -12.74
CA ALA A 53 4.11 23.60 -12.25
C ALA A 53 2.68 23.80 -12.72
N GLN A 54 2.25 23.01 -13.71
CA GLN A 54 0.83 22.66 -13.75
C GLN A 54 0.48 22.23 -12.34
N ALA A 55 -0.45 22.95 -11.71
CA ALA A 55 -0.84 22.61 -10.37
C ALA A 55 -1.41 21.19 -10.39
N LEU A 56 -0.97 20.37 -9.45
CA LEU A 56 -1.64 19.11 -9.17
C LEU A 56 -3.13 19.39 -9.01
N GLN A 57 -3.97 18.56 -9.62
CA GLN A 57 -5.42 18.73 -9.56
C GLN A 57 -6.07 17.37 -9.35
N GLU A 58 -6.92 17.29 -8.33
CA GLU A 58 -7.84 16.17 -8.22
C GLU A 58 -8.87 16.22 -9.34
N VAL A 59 -9.08 15.05 -9.93
CA VAL A 59 -10.04 14.80 -10.99
C VAL A 59 -10.83 13.54 -10.66
N ALA A 60 -11.95 13.35 -11.34
CA ALA A 60 -12.68 12.08 -11.26
C ALA A 60 -11.81 10.92 -11.81
N PRO A 61 -12.06 9.67 -11.35
CA PRO A 61 -11.48 8.48 -11.97
C PRO A 61 -11.78 8.45 -13.47
N PRO A 62 -10.89 7.91 -14.33
CA PRO A 62 -11.18 7.69 -15.74
C PRO A 62 -12.47 6.87 -15.94
N ALA A 63 -13.21 7.13 -17.01
CA ALA A 63 -14.51 6.48 -17.22
C ALA A 63 -14.39 4.94 -17.37
N ALA A 64 -13.30 4.42 -17.93
CA ALA A 64 -13.00 2.99 -17.90
C ALA A 64 -12.90 2.43 -16.47
N ALA A 65 -12.20 3.12 -15.56
CA ALA A 65 -12.12 2.74 -14.15
C ALA A 65 -13.51 2.77 -13.48
N GLN A 66 -14.35 3.76 -13.80
CA GLN A 66 -15.72 3.83 -13.28
C GLN A 66 -16.60 2.66 -13.76
N GLN A 67 -16.47 2.25 -15.03
CA GLN A 67 -17.19 1.08 -15.57
C GLN A 67 -16.81 -0.20 -14.83
N ILE A 68 -15.50 -0.42 -14.61
CA ILE A 68 -15.03 -1.59 -13.88
C ILE A 68 -15.50 -1.55 -12.42
N ALA A 69 -15.37 -0.39 -11.74
CA ALA A 69 -15.87 -0.21 -10.37
C ALA A 69 -17.35 -0.59 -10.25
N HIS A 70 -18.16 -0.17 -11.22
CA HIS A 70 -19.58 -0.43 -11.24
C HIS A 70 -19.89 -1.93 -11.35
N VAL A 71 -19.22 -2.65 -12.25
CA VAL A 71 -19.42 -4.10 -12.40
C VAL A 71 -18.95 -4.84 -11.13
N LEU A 72 -17.78 -4.49 -10.61
CA LEU A 72 -17.22 -5.13 -9.43
C LEU A 72 -18.00 -4.83 -8.14
N SER A 73 -18.84 -3.77 -8.12
CA SER A 73 -19.69 -3.45 -6.98
C SER A 73 -20.79 -4.48 -6.68
N ALA A 74 -21.03 -5.42 -7.61
CA ALA A 74 -21.94 -6.54 -7.39
C ALA A 74 -21.36 -7.64 -6.48
N HIS A 75 -20.05 -7.61 -6.20
CA HIS A 75 -19.34 -8.61 -5.40
C HIS A 75 -19.14 -8.16 -3.94
N GLU A 76 -19.18 -9.12 -3.02
CA GLU A 76 -18.91 -8.94 -1.59
C GLU A 76 -17.68 -9.79 -1.15
N PRO A 77 -16.46 -9.36 -1.51
CA PRO A 77 -15.26 -10.15 -1.30
C PRO A 77 -15.02 -10.47 0.18
N ARG A 78 -14.58 -11.69 0.46
CA ARG A 78 -14.18 -12.15 1.80
C ARG A 78 -12.81 -12.78 1.76
N LEU A 79 -11.97 -12.42 2.72
CA LEU A 79 -10.65 -13.00 2.93
C LEU A 79 -10.62 -13.76 4.25
N GLU A 80 -10.06 -14.96 4.23
CA GLU A 80 -9.81 -15.77 5.42
C GLU A 80 -8.37 -16.30 5.42
N LEU A 81 -7.70 -16.18 6.56
CA LEU A 81 -6.33 -16.66 6.76
C LEU A 81 -6.33 -18.16 7.00
N LEU A 82 -5.70 -18.93 6.10
CA LEU A 82 -5.55 -20.39 6.27
C LEU A 82 -4.21 -20.76 6.93
N SER A 83 -3.11 -20.17 6.46
CA SER A 83 -1.79 -20.40 7.05
C SER A 83 -0.76 -19.34 6.62
N PRO A 84 0.25 -19.02 7.43
CA PRO A 84 0.43 -19.44 8.83
C PRO A 84 -0.67 -18.86 9.73
N ALA A 85 -0.92 -19.48 10.89
CA ALA A 85 -1.88 -18.95 11.84
C ALA A 85 -1.44 -17.58 12.38
N ALA A 86 -2.39 -16.73 12.75
CA ALA A 86 -2.08 -15.47 13.42
C ALA A 86 -1.25 -15.72 14.71
N ASP A 87 -0.30 -14.83 14.98
CA ASP A 87 0.62 -14.87 16.11
C ASP A 87 1.51 -16.12 16.20
N SER A 88 1.66 -16.85 15.08
CA SER A 88 2.52 -18.02 15.01
C SER A 88 3.99 -17.67 14.79
N LEU A 89 4.86 -18.65 15.07
CA LEU A 89 6.28 -18.59 14.74
C LEU A 89 6.51 -19.18 13.35
N VAL A 90 7.15 -18.40 12.48
CA VAL A 90 7.56 -18.79 11.14
C VAL A 90 9.05 -19.16 11.17
N PRO A 91 9.46 -20.29 10.55
CA PRO A 91 10.86 -20.70 10.49
C PRO A 91 11.70 -19.72 9.67
N ALA A 92 13.03 -19.90 9.72
CA ALA A 92 13.93 -19.14 8.86
C ALA A 92 13.79 -19.57 7.39
N GLY A 93 13.84 -18.60 6.48
CA GLY A 93 13.73 -18.82 5.03
C GLY A 93 12.38 -18.36 4.46
N PRO A 94 12.19 -18.48 3.13
CA PRO A 94 10.91 -18.23 2.48
C PRO A 94 9.81 -19.11 3.07
N TRP A 95 8.58 -18.62 3.03
CA TRP A 95 7.43 -19.31 3.60
C TRP A 95 6.20 -19.08 2.72
N THR A 96 5.20 -19.94 2.87
CA THR A 96 3.98 -19.88 2.04
C THR A 96 2.83 -19.30 2.85
N LEU A 97 2.25 -18.22 2.33
CA LEU A 97 0.98 -17.68 2.79
C LEU A 97 -0.16 -18.33 2.00
N ARG A 98 -1.22 -18.72 2.70
CA ARG A 98 -2.45 -19.26 2.11
C ARG A 98 -3.65 -18.47 2.60
N LEU A 99 -4.41 -17.91 1.67
CA LEU A 99 -5.63 -17.16 1.93
C LEU A 99 -6.79 -17.80 1.16
N LEU A 100 -7.93 -17.96 1.81
CA LEU A 100 -9.18 -18.26 1.10
C LEU A 100 -9.82 -16.95 0.67
N VAL A 101 -10.15 -16.86 -0.62
CA VAL A 101 -10.81 -15.72 -1.24
C VAL A 101 -12.18 -16.16 -1.74
N SER A 102 -13.23 -15.49 -1.28
CA SER A 102 -14.61 -15.76 -1.70
C SER A 102 -15.23 -14.53 -2.35
N ASP A 103 -16.05 -14.76 -3.37
CA ASP A 103 -16.82 -13.72 -4.10
C ASP A 103 -15.95 -12.53 -4.55
N TRP A 104 -14.78 -12.82 -5.13
CA TRP A 104 -13.92 -11.82 -5.76
C TRP A 104 -13.32 -12.38 -7.05
N PRO A 105 -13.51 -11.74 -8.22
CA PRO A 105 -13.04 -12.26 -9.49
C PRO A 105 -11.54 -11.94 -9.68
N LEU A 106 -10.67 -12.75 -9.09
CA LEU A 106 -9.22 -12.62 -9.29
C LEU A 106 -8.89 -12.86 -10.76
N LEU A 107 -8.29 -11.84 -11.41
CA LEU A 107 -7.86 -11.96 -12.80
C LEU A 107 -6.77 -10.94 -13.15
N GLN A 108 -5.96 -11.29 -14.14
CA GLN A 108 -5.06 -10.40 -14.85
C GLN A 108 -5.25 -10.61 -16.34
N SER A 109 -5.42 -9.53 -17.10
CA SER A 109 -5.45 -9.60 -18.56
C SER A 109 -4.06 -9.28 -19.12
N PRO A 110 -3.50 -10.14 -20.00
CA PRO A 110 -2.25 -9.84 -20.70
C PRO A 110 -2.32 -8.57 -21.55
N SER A 111 -3.51 -8.24 -22.09
CA SER A 111 -3.69 -7.14 -23.04
C SER A 111 -4.23 -5.85 -22.39
N LEU A 112 -5.02 -5.98 -21.32
CA LEU A 112 -5.71 -4.87 -20.65
C LEU A 112 -5.08 -4.49 -19.31
N GLY A 113 -4.18 -5.31 -18.78
CA GLY A 113 -3.48 -5.07 -17.51
C GLY A 113 -4.17 -5.73 -16.31
N PRO A 114 -3.88 -5.26 -15.08
CA PRO A 114 -4.37 -5.92 -13.88
C PRO A 114 -5.89 -5.79 -13.75
N GLY A 115 -6.52 -6.85 -13.26
CA GLY A 115 -7.93 -6.86 -12.87
C GLY A 115 -8.10 -6.75 -11.35
N ALA A 116 -9.27 -7.20 -10.87
CA ALA A 116 -9.49 -7.40 -9.44
C ALA A 116 -8.49 -8.43 -8.89
N HIS A 117 -7.94 -8.15 -7.72
CA HIS A 117 -6.85 -8.96 -7.14
C HIS A 117 -6.84 -8.91 -5.62
N VAL A 118 -5.99 -9.72 -4.99
CA VAL A 118 -5.65 -9.60 -3.57
C VAL A 118 -4.25 -9.01 -3.45
N VAL A 119 -4.07 -8.10 -2.49
CA VAL A 119 -2.79 -7.55 -2.10
C VAL A 119 -2.41 -8.06 -0.73
N VAL A 120 -1.14 -8.41 -0.53
CA VAL A 120 -0.54 -8.73 0.76
C VAL A 120 0.68 -7.85 0.97
N GLN A 121 0.75 -7.19 2.12
CA GLN A 121 1.87 -6.35 2.51
C GLN A 121 2.46 -6.86 3.83
N LEU A 122 3.77 -7.10 3.82
CA LEU A 122 4.58 -7.44 4.98
C LEU A 122 5.23 -6.15 5.49
N ASP A 123 4.92 -5.75 6.72
CA ASP A 123 5.39 -4.51 7.33
C ASP A 123 5.22 -3.29 6.40
N GLY A 124 6.34 -2.67 6.02
CA GLY A 124 6.41 -1.55 5.07
C GLY A 124 7.03 -1.94 3.72
N GLU A 125 7.17 -3.23 3.43
CA GLU A 125 7.77 -3.72 2.19
C GLU A 125 6.82 -3.55 0.98
N ALA A 126 7.37 -3.78 -0.22
CA ALA A 126 6.60 -3.74 -1.44
C ALA A 126 5.46 -4.79 -1.42
N PRO A 127 4.25 -4.44 -1.86
CA PRO A 127 3.11 -5.35 -1.83
C PRO A 127 3.26 -6.50 -2.83
N VAL A 128 2.90 -7.71 -2.40
CA VAL A 128 2.71 -8.89 -3.24
C VAL A 128 1.26 -8.93 -3.73
N ARG A 129 1.02 -9.23 -5.01
CA ARG A 129 -0.32 -9.24 -5.62
C ARG A 129 -0.66 -10.61 -6.19
N ALA A 130 -1.84 -11.13 -5.86
CA ALA A 130 -2.39 -12.37 -6.38
C ALA A 130 -3.55 -12.08 -7.33
N PHE A 131 -3.41 -12.54 -8.58
CA PHE A 131 -4.40 -12.38 -9.64
C PHE A 131 -5.12 -13.69 -10.00
N ASP A 132 -4.78 -14.78 -9.32
CA ASP A 132 -5.41 -16.08 -9.50
C ASP A 132 -5.59 -16.77 -8.14
N ALA A 133 -6.40 -17.82 -8.15
CA ALA A 133 -6.56 -18.73 -7.03
C ALA A 133 -6.82 -20.14 -7.58
N SER A 134 -6.67 -21.14 -6.71
CA SER A 134 -7.11 -22.50 -7.00
C SER A 134 -8.62 -22.56 -7.25
N ALA A 135 -9.11 -23.70 -7.78
CA ALA A 135 -10.53 -23.93 -7.98
C ALA A 135 -11.37 -23.79 -6.69
N ASP A 136 -10.76 -23.99 -5.53
CA ASP A 136 -11.39 -23.85 -4.21
C ASP A 136 -11.28 -22.42 -3.64
N GLY A 137 -10.78 -21.45 -4.43
CA GLY A 137 -10.61 -20.05 -4.03
C GLY A 137 -9.38 -19.80 -3.15
N VAL A 138 -8.42 -20.72 -3.12
CA VAL A 138 -7.21 -20.57 -2.31
C VAL A 138 -6.11 -19.87 -3.11
N VAL A 139 -5.67 -18.73 -2.59
CA VAL A 139 -4.46 -18.02 -3.04
C VAL A 139 -3.27 -18.56 -2.24
N GLU A 140 -2.22 -18.99 -2.93
CA GLU A 140 -0.94 -19.36 -2.33
C GLU A 140 0.16 -18.40 -2.80
N LEU A 141 0.84 -17.74 -1.85
CA LEU A 141 1.88 -16.77 -2.13
C LEU A 141 3.19 -17.20 -1.45
N GLU A 142 4.28 -17.19 -2.21
CA GLU A 142 5.62 -17.28 -1.66
C GLU A 142 6.02 -15.93 -1.07
N MET A 143 6.34 -15.91 0.21
CA MET A 143 6.67 -14.72 0.97
C MET A 143 8.16 -14.72 1.33
N PRO A 144 8.82 -13.55 1.36
CA PRO A 144 10.23 -13.45 1.71
C PRO A 144 10.48 -13.89 3.16
N ALA A 145 11.72 -14.28 3.43
CA ALA A 145 12.14 -14.68 4.76
C ALA A 145 11.97 -13.53 5.77
N LEU A 146 11.32 -13.80 6.90
CA LEU A 146 11.17 -12.80 7.97
C LEU A 146 12.53 -12.48 8.61
N THR A 147 12.75 -11.23 8.99
CA THR A 147 13.86 -10.88 9.89
C THR A 147 13.53 -11.33 11.33
N PRO A 148 14.49 -11.40 12.28
CA PRO A 148 14.15 -11.78 13.66
C PRO A 148 13.27 -10.71 14.31
N GLY A 149 12.15 -11.11 14.94
CA GLY A 149 11.24 -10.18 15.60
C GLY A 149 9.76 -10.47 15.37
N SER A 150 8.94 -9.43 15.53
CA SER A 150 7.52 -9.44 15.19
C SER A 150 7.27 -8.67 13.90
N HIS A 151 6.38 -9.19 13.07
CA HIS A 151 6.01 -8.63 11.78
C HIS A 151 4.51 -8.44 11.71
N ARG A 152 4.10 -7.40 11.00
CA ARG A 152 2.72 -7.10 10.65
C ARG A 152 2.46 -7.58 9.23
N LEU A 153 1.30 -8.19 9.02
CA LEU A 153 0.78 -8.44 7.69
C LEU A 153 -0.59 -7.82 7.52
N VAL A 154 -0.79 -7.23 6.34
CA VAL A 154 -2.08 -6.74 5.90
C VAL A 154 -2.42 -7.39 4.57
N ALA A 155 -3.62 -7.93 4.45
CA ALA A 155 -4.14 -8.40 3.17
C ALA A 155 -5.47 -7.71 2.86
N TYR A 156 -5.73 -7.42 1.58
CA TYR A 156 -7.00 -6.84 1.16
C TYR A 156 -7.34 -7.16 -0.29
N ALA A 157 -8.64 -7.31 -0.59
CA ALA A 157 -9.14 -7.34 -1.95
C ALA A 157 -9.06 -5.92 -2.55
N ALA A 158 -8.60 -5.84 -3.79
CA ALA A 158 -8.30 -4.58 -4.47
C ALA A 158 -8.91 -4.51 -5.87
N LEU A 159 -9.35 -3.31 -6.23
CA LEU A 159 -9.73 -2.93 -7.59
C LEU A 159 -8.49 -2.89 -8.50
N PRO A 160 -8.66 -2.86 -9.84
CA PRO A 160 -7.55 -2.86 -10.81
C PRO A 160 -6.43 -1.83 -10.57
N TRP A 161 -6.75 -0.64 -10.07
CA TRP A 161 -5.78 0.41 -9.75
C TRP A 161 -5.21 0.32 -8.32
N GLY A 162 -5.50 -0.76 -7.59
CA GLY A 162 -4.99 -1.05 -6.26
C GLY A 162 -5.86 -0.54 -5.11
N GLU A 163 -6.94 0.20 -5.37
CA GLU A 163 -7.85 0.68 -4.33
C GLU A 163 -8.44 -0.49 -3.53
N PRO A 164 -8.37 -0.47 -2.18
CA PRO A 164 -8.91 -1.53 -1.35
C PRO A 164 -10.44 -1.49 -1.33
N VAL A 165 -11.08 -2.65 -1.42
CA VAL A 165 -12.54 -2.75 -1.28
C VAL A 165 -12.95 -2.29 0.12
N SER A 166 -14.00 -1.48 0.25
CA SER A 166 -14.35 -0.86 1.53
C SER A 166 -14.75 -1.85 2.62
N ALA A 167 -15.35 -2.98 2.24
CA ALA A 167 -15.85 -4.02 3.13
C ALA A 167 -14.79 -4.51 4.15
N ARG A 168 -15.20 -4.72 5.41
CA ARG A 168 -14.27 -5.16 6.47
C ARG A 168 -13.80 -6.59 6.25
N GLN A 169 -14.70 -7.47 5.82
CA GLN A 169 -14.41 -8.87 5.54
C GLN A 169 -13.49 -9.08 4.33
N ALA A 170 -13.29 -8.05 3.52
CA ALA A 170 -12.36 -8.05 2.39
C ALA A 170 -10.92 -7.71 2.81
N LYS A 171 -10.65 -7.63 4.12
CA LYS A 171 -9.37 -7.16 4.70
C LYS A 171 -8.98 -8.04 5.87
N LEU A 172 -7.68 -8.24 6.04
CA LEU A 172 -7.06 -8.91 7.17
C LEU A 172 -5.89 -8.08 7.67
N ASN A 173 -5.69 -8.08 8.98
CA ASN A 173 -4.51 -7.52 9.64
C ASN A 173 -4.12 -8.48 10.75
N TRP A 174 -2.91 -9.02 10.71
CA TRP A 174 -2.45 -9.99 11.70
C TRP A 174 -0.94 -9.88 11.88
N ARG A 175 -0.40 -10.66 12.83
CA ARG A 175 1.01 -10.68 13.15
C ARG A 175 1.61 -12.06 12.97
N LEU A 176 2.89 -12.09 12.64
CA LEU A 176 3.74 -13.27 12.63
C LEU A 176 5.03 -12.96 13.38
N HIS A 177 5.74 -14.00 13.79
CA HIS A 177 7.00 -13.85 14.53
C HIS A 177 8.08 -14.75 13.97
N ARG A 178 9.33 -14.32 14.07
CA ARG A 178 10.50 -15.17 13.85
C ARG A 178 11.46 -15.06 15.04
N GLY A 179 11.70 -16.18 15.70
CA GLY A 179 12.54 -16.22 16.90
C GLY A 179 11.86 -15.54 18.08
N LEU A 180 12.49 -14.51 18.65
CA LEU A 180 11.94 -13.78 19.79
C LEU A 180 10.89 -12.77 19.32
N ARG A 181 9.77 -12.68 20.06
CA ARG A 181 8.73 -11.68 19.80
C ARG A 181 9.23 -10.30 20.23
N ASN A 182 9.00 -9.29 19.39
CA ASN A 182 9.24 -7.89 19.70
C ASN A 182 7.97 -7.06 19.42
N GLN A 183 7.03 -7.05 20.36
CA GLN A 183 5.76 -6.33 20.17
C GLN A 183 5.93 -4.81 20.14
N ALA A 184 6.97 -4.27 20.79
CA ALA A 184 7.24 -2.83 20.82
C ALA A 184 7.63 -2.25 19.44
N ALA A 185 8.02 -3.09 18.48
CA ALA A 185 8.30 -2.67 17.11
C ALA A 185 7.04 -2.49 16.25
N LEU A 186 5.87 -2.92 16.74
CA LEU A 186 4.61 -2.84 16.02
C LEU A 186 3.63 -1.93 16.79
N PRO A 187 2.70 -1.25 16.09
CA PRO A 187 1.58 -0.61 16.76
C PRO A 187 0.72 -1.64 17.46
N ASP A 188 0.05 -1.25 18.56
CA ASP A 188 -0.98 -2.08 19.18
C ASP A 188 -2.07 -2.49 18.18
N GLU A 189 -2.68 -3.66 18.36
CA GLU A 189 -3.63 -4.22 17.37
C GLU A 189 -4.88 -3.37 17.20
N ALA A 190 -5.33 -2.74 18.28
CA ALA A 190 -6.45 -1.83 18.29
C ALA A 190 -6.06 -0.39 17.93
N ALA A 191 -4.75 -0.08 17.87
CA ALA A 191 -4.31 1.26 17.54
C ALA A 191 -4.63 1.61 16.07
N PRO A 192 -4.82 2.90 15.77
CA PRO A 192 -4.89 3.44 14.42
C PRO A 192 -3.63 3.09 13.63
N GLN A 193 -3.81 2.52 12.45
CA GLN A 193 -2.71 2.17 11.55
C GLN A 193 -3.01 2.61 10.13
N LEU A 194 -1.99 3.17 9.49
CA LEU A 194 -1.99 3.48 8.08
C LEU A 194 -1.30 2.37 7.27
N VAL A 195 -1.81 2.14 6.06
CA VAL A 195 -1.21 1.31 5.02
C VAL A 195 -1.13 2.15 3.77
N ALA A 196 0.10 2.33 3.29
CA ALA A 196 0.43 2.95 2.03
C ALA A 196 0.08 2.01 0.87
N ILE A 197 -0.72 2.47 -0.10
CA ILE A 197 -1.12 1.63 -1.23
C ILE A 197 -0.62 2.24 -2.54
N GLY A 198 0.41 1.61 -3.10
CA GLY A 198 0.87 1.91 -4.45
C GLY A 198 -0.10 1.34 -5.50
N ALA A 199 -0.28 2.06 -6.60
CA ALA A 199 -0.95 1.53 -7.78
C ALA A 199 -0.10 0.39 -8.39
N PRO A 200 -0.71 -0.66 -8.96
CA PRO A 200 0.05 -1.75 -9.59
C PRO A 200 0.84 -1.29 -10.82
N SER A 201 0.37 -0.24 -11.49
CA SER A 201 1.10 0.42 -12.57
C SER A 201 0.59 1.85 -12.74
N LEU A 202 1.52 2.75 -13.08
CA LEU A 202 1.23 4.14 -13.42
C LEU A 202 1.36 4.33 -14.93
N ALA A 203 0.73 5.39 -15.45
CA ALA A 203 0.76 5.71 -16.88
C ALA A 203 1.11 7.17 -17.11
N ALA A 204 1.96 7.42 -18.12
CA ALA A 204 2.37 8.77 -18.49
C ALA A 204 1.15 9.64 -18.81
N THR A 205 1.10 10.85 -18.24
CA THR A 205 0.05 11.87 -18.51
C THR A 205 -1.39 11.40 -18.25
N ARG A 206 -1.59 10.33 -17.48
CA ARG A 206 -2.90 9.91 -16.98
C ARG A 206 -3.07 10.34 -15.53
N PRO A 207 -4.32 10.50 -15.04
CA PRO A 207 -4.55 10.74 -13.62
C PRO A 207 -3.95 9.62 -12.77
N VAL A 208 -3.20 9.95 -11.73
CA VAL A 208 -2.53 9.00 -10.83
C VAL A 208 -3.45 8.67 -9.66
N PRO A 209 -3.84 7.40 -9.46
CA PRO A 209 -4.62 7.00 -8.29
C PRO A 209 -3.73 7.02 -7.04
N ILE A 210 -4.22 7.68 -5.99
CA ILE A 210 -3.60 7.75 -4.68
C ILE A 210 -4.51 7.06 -3.69
N ASN A 211 -4.03 5.91 -3.19
CA ASN A 211 -4.82 5.02 -2.36
C ASN A 211 -4.15 4.86 -0.98
N TRP A 212 -4.96 4.55 0.01
CA TRP A 212 -4.50 4.19 1.35
C TRP A 212 -5.53 3.26 1.99
N LEU A 213 -5.11 2.58 3.06
CA LEU A 213 -6.02 1.84 3.93
C LEU A 213 -5.78 2.26 5.37
N LEU A 214 -6.87 2.61 6.05
CA LEU A 214 -6.89 2.91 7.47
C LEU A 214 -7.47 1.73 8.23
N LEU A 215 -6.72 1.25 9.23
CA LEU A 215 -7.14 0.22 10.17
C LEU A 215 -7.36 0.88 11.52
N ASN A 216 -8.50 0.61 12.16
CA ASN A 216 -8.90 1.20 13.44
C ASN A 216 -8.85 2.75 13.50
N ALA A 217 -8.87 3.40 12.34
CA ALA A 217 -8.78 4.85 12.23
C ALA A 217 -9.92 5.40 11.36
N PRO A 218 -11.19 5.31 11.81
CA PRO A 218 -12.28 5.97 11.09
C PRO A 218 -11.99 7.47 11.02
N LEU A 219 -12.04 8.04 9.80
CA LEU A 219 -11.92 9.48 9.66
C LEU A 219 -13.22 10.13 10.12
N GLN A 220 -13.07 11.29 10.76
CA GLN A 220 -14.06 12.09 11.52
C GLN A 220 -15.56 11.89 11.20
N HIS A 221 -16.38 11.99 12.25
CA HIS A 221 -17.86 12.06 12.23
C HIS A 221 -18.60 10.77 11.84
N LEU A 222 -17.93 9.61 11.85
CA LEU A 222 -18.63 8.34 11.67
C LEU A 222 -19.23 7.82 12.98
N ARG A 223 -18.76 8.27 14.15
CA ARG A 223 -19.29 7.94 15.50
C ARG A 223 -19.15 9.09 16.52
N PRO A 224 -19.98 9.15 17.58
CA PRO A 224 -19.92 10.18 18.62
C PRO A 224 -18.63 10.20 19.45
N ASP A 225 -17.95 9.05 19.57
CA ASP A 225 -16.69 8.87 20.30
C ASP A 225 -15.50 8.59 19.35
N ASP A 226 -15.61 9.05 18.10
CA ASP A 226 -14.52 8.91 17.13
C ASP A 226 -13.37 9.83 17.51
N GLU A 227 -12.14 9.31 17.57
CA GLU A 227 -10.92 10.06 17.96
C GLU A 227 -10.48 11.10 16.89
N GLN A 228 -11.35 11.33 15.90
CA GLN A 228 -11.27 12.38 14.89
C GLN A 228 -9.96 12.38 14.09
N TRP A 229 -9.48 11.18 13.77
CA TRP A 229 -8.30 10.97 12.95
C TRP A 229 -8.36 11.76 11.64
N ARG A 230 -7.20 12.24 11.18
CA ARG A 230 -7.04 12.95 9.92
C ARG A 230 -5.89 12.35 9.13
N LEU A 231 -5.98 12.40 7.81
CA LEU A 231 -4.89 11.96 6.94
C LEU A 231 -4.27 13.18 6.26
N ARG A 232 -2.98 13.45 6.48
CA ARG A 232 -2.25 14.46 5.71
C ARG A 232 -1.51 13.78 4.57
N LEU A 233 -1.67 14.37 3.39
CA LEU A 233 -1.05 13.93 2.15
C LEU A 233 -0.16 15.06 1.64
N SER A 234 1.13 14.77 1.43
CA SER A 234 2.10 15.72 0.90
C SER A 234 2.76 15.19 -0.37
N LEU A 235 2.81 16.00 -1.43
CA LEU A 235 3.37 15.66 -2.73
C LEU A 235 3.90 16.93 -3.41
N GLU A 236 5.13 16.90 -3.91
CA GLU A 236 5.75 18.01 -4.65
C GLU A 236 5.69 19.36 -3.89
N GLY A 237 5.96 19.33 -2.59
CA GLY A 237 5.93 20.51 -1.71
C GLY A 237 4.54 21.06 -1.40
N SER A 238 3.48 20.45 -1.94
CA SER A 238 2.10 20.74 -1.56
C SER A 238 1.63 19.77 -0.49
N SER A 239 0.80 20.24 0.45
CA SER A 239 0.25 19.39 1.51
C SER A 239 -1.22 19.70 1.73
N VAL A 240 -2.03 18.67 1.94
CA VAL A 240 -3.45 18.77 2.25
C VAL A 240 -3.80 17.82 3.39
N VAL A 241 -4.70 18.25 4.27
CA VAL A 241 -5.32 17.37 5.27
C VAL A 241 -6.68 16.94 4.73
N LEU A 242 -6.90 15.63 4.71
CA LEU A 242 -8.10 14.97 4.24
C LEU A 242 -8.98 14.61 5.43
N ASP A 243 -10.28 14.85 5.27
CA ASP A 243 -11.35 14.52 6.20
C ASP A 243 -12.23 13.35 5.69
N ARG A 244 -11.73 12.63 4.68
CA ARG A 244 -12.48 11.60 3.95
C ARG A 244 -11.63 10.36 3.70
N ALA A 245 -12.26 9.19 3.69
CA ALA A 245 -11.57 7.90 3.54
C ALA A 245 -11.42 7.42 2.10
N GLN A 246 -12.00 8.15 1.13
CA GLN A 246 -12.01 7.79 -0.28
C GLN A 246 -10.68 8.17 -0.95
N PRO A 247 -10.16 7.31 -1.84
CA PRO A 247 -8.94 7.59 -2.59
C PRO A 247 -9.11 8.74 -3.59
N LEU A 248 -7.99 9.21 -4.12
CA LEU A 248 -7.92 10.39 -4.99
C LEU A 248 -7.36 10.02 -6.35
N TRP A 249 -7.74 10.76 -7.40
CA TRP A 249 -7.09 10.68 -8.71
C TRP A 249 -6.48 12.03 -9.05
N LEU A 250 -5.16 12.06 -9.26
CA LEU A 250 -4.40 13.30 -9.43
C LEU A 250 -3.91 13.46 -10.86
N SER A 251 -4.33 14.54 -11.51
CA SER A 251 -3.77 14.97 -12.78
C SER A 251 -2.65 16.00 -12.59
N GLY A 252 -1.77 16.13 -13.58
CA GLY A 252 -0.68 17.11 -13.59
C GLY A 252 0.69 16.58 -13.17
N LEU A 253 0.80 15.31 -12.73
CA LEU A 253 2.10 14.68 -12.53
C LEU A 253 2.79 14.47 -13.89
N LYS A 254 4.06 14.89 -13.96
CA LYS A 254 4.91 14.70 -15.14
C LYS A 254 5.56 13.31 -15.07
N PRO A 255 6.13 12.79 -16.17
CA PRO A 255 7.02 11.64 -16.09
C PRO A 255 8.22 11.90 -15.18
N GLY A 256 8.60 10.90 -14.38
CA GLY A 256 9.70 10.98 -13.43
C GLY A 256 9.39 10.28 -12.11
N GLU A 257 10.32 10.42 -11.16
CA GLU A 257 10.14 9.98 -9.78
C GLU A 257 9.46 11.07 -8.97
N HIS A 258 8.49 10.66 -8.17
CA HIS A 258 7.76 11.52 -7.25
C HIS A 258 7.64 10.82 -5.90
N PHE A 259 7.61 11.60 -4.82
CA PHE A 259 7.51 11.05 -3.46
C PHE A 259 6.24 11.57 -2.79
N LEU A 260 5.36 10.63 -2.45
CA LEU A 260 4.13 10.86 -1.72
C LEU A 260 4.37 10.57 -0.25
N GLN A 261 4.13 11.55 0.62
CA GLN A 261 4.09 11.33 2.06
C GLN A 261 2.64 11.25 2.54
N LEU A 262 2.35 10.23 3.35
CA LEU A 262 1.09 10.04 4.04
C LEU A 262 1.33 10.01 5.55
N ASP A 263 0.67 10.90 6.28
CA ASP A 263 0.76 11.02 7.73
C ASP A 263 -0.61 10.87 8.38
N LEU A 264 -0.75 9.93 9.31
CA LEU A 264 -1.95 9.79 10.13
C LEU A 264 -1.83 10.70 11.35
N LEU A 265 -2.77 11.63 11.47
CA LEU A 265 -2.80 12.67 12.49
C LEU A 265 -3.96 12.46 13.46
N ASP A 266 -3.79 12.94 14.67
CA ASP A 266 -4.84 13.00 15.70
C ASP A 266 -5.83 14.16 15.47
N ALA A 267 -6.79 14.30 16.39
CA ALA A 267 -7.77 15.37 16.39
C ALA A 267 -7.17 16.78 16.42
N SER A 268 -6.01 16.95 17.07
CA SER A 268 -5.28 18.21 17.20
C SER A 268 -4.44 18.55 15.94
N GLY A 269 -4.20 17.56 15.08
CA GLY A 269 -3.37 17.67 13.89
C GLY A 269 -1.91 17.26 14.14
N GLU A 270 -1.62 16.65 15.29
CA GLU A 270 -0.30 16.10 15.60
C GLU A 270 -0.14 14.70 15.00
N LEU A 271 1.10 14.34 14.64
CA LEU A 271 1.41 13.05 14.06
C LEU A 271 1.28 11.94 15.12
N LEU A 272 0.63 10.84 14.76
CA LEU A 272 0.63 9.65 15.60
C LEU A 272 2.01 8.98 15.59
N GLY A 273 2.65 8.93 16.76
CA GLY A 273 4.02 8.42 16.94
C GLY A 273 4.22 6.90 16.82
N ALA A 274 3.21 6.13 16.39
CA ALA A 274 3.34 4.70 16.20
C ALA A 274 4.01 4.35 14.85
N PRO A 275 4.71 3.21 14.73
CA PRO A 275 5.22 2.74 13.44
C PRO A 275 4.11 2.69 12.38
N PHE A 276 4.47 2.90 11.12
CA PHE A 276 3.55 2.88 9.97
C PHE A 276 2.53 4.04 9.88
N ASN A 277 2.58 5.05 10.75
CA ASN A 277 1.68 6.22 10.68
C ASN A 277 2.29 7.45 10.00
N ALA A 278 3.55 7.37 9.57
CA ALA A 278 4.20 8.29 8.65
C ALA A 278 4.92 7.47 7.57
N LEU A 279 4.39 7.49 6.35
CA LEU A 279 4.85 6.64 5.24
C LEU A 279 5.22 7.49 4.04
N VAL A 280 6.28 7.09 3.34
CA VAL A 280 6.68 7.68 2.05
C VAL A 280 6.57 6.60 0.98
N LEU A 281 5.84 6.90 -0.10
CA LEU A 281 5.78 6.06 -1.29
C LEU A 281 6.49 6.75 -2.45
N GLU A 282 7.23 5.96 -3.22
CA GLU A 282 7.66 6.36 -4.54
C GLU A 282 6.52 6.20 -5.55
N LEU A 283 6.36 7.18 -6.42
CA LEU A 283 5.41 7.19 -7.54
C LEU A 283 6.19 7.36 -8.85
N PRO A 284 6.71 6.27 -9.43
CA PRO A 284 7.47 6.32 -10.67
C PRO A 284 6.52 6.46 -11.87
N VAL A 285 6.32 7.69 -12.35
CA VAL A 285 5.47 7.95 -13.52
C VAL A 285 6.28 7.69 -14.79
N PRO A 286 5.88 6.74 -15.65
CA PRO A 286 6.66 6.38 -16.82
C PRO A 286 6.70 7.51 -17.85
N SER A 287 7.72 7.53 -18.70
CA SER A 287 7.85 8.48 -19.81
C SER A 287 7.01 8.13 -21.03
N SER A 288 6.65 6.85 -21.18
CA SER A 288 5.84 6.35 -22.29
C SER A 288 4.41 6.09 -21.88
N ARG A 289 3.47 6.32 -22.81
CA ARG A 289 2.06 5.92 -22.68
C ARG A 289 1.82 4.47 -23.09
N SER A 290 2.80 3.82 -23.72
CA SER A 290 2.67 2.43 -24.18
C SER A 290 2.52 1.49 -22.98
N GLY A 291 1.61 0.52 -23.09
CA GLY A 291 1.36 -0.46 -22.02
C GLY A 291 0.59 0.09 -20.82
N ALA A 292 -0.03 1.26 -20.93
CA ALA A 292 -0.93 1.76 -19.89
C ALA A 292 -2.13 0.80 -19.73
N PRO A 293 -2.47 0.37 -18.51
CA PRO A 293 -3.67 -0.43 -18.27
C PRO A 293 -4.94 0.19 -18.85
N ALA A 294 -5.86 -0.67 -19.25
CA ALA A 294 -7.11 -0.27 -19.89
C ALA A 294 -8.00 0.59 -18.97
N PHE A 295 -7.90 0.43 -17.64
CA PHE A 295 -8.65 1.25 -16.69
C PHE A 295 -8.29 2.75 -16.73
N TYR A 296 -7.16 3.14 -17.33
CA TYR A 296 -6.87 4.55 -17.58
C TYR A 296 -7.67 5.14 -18.75
N GLY A 297 -8.23 4.29 -19.62
CA GLY A 297 -8.90 4.62 -20.87
C GLY A 297 -10.14 5.50 -20.73
N ALA A 298 -10.61 6.02 -21.87
CA ALA A 298 -11.84 6.79 -21.92
C ALA A 298 -13.07 5.90 -21.72
N GLU A 299 -13.09 4.71 -22.32
CA GLU A 299 -14.20 3.77 -22.21
C GLU A 299 -13.71 2.36 -22.55
N LEU A 300 -14.35 1.35 -21.97
CA LEU A 300 -14.21 -0.05 -22.33
C LEU A 300 -15.43 -0.50 -23.13
N ASN A 301 -15.19 -1.26 -24.20
CA ASN A 301 -16.27 -1.97 -24.86
C ASN A 301 -16.73 -3.19 -24.02
N ALA A 302 -17.85 -3.81 -24.42
CA ALA A 302 -18.44 -4.92 -23.67
C ALA A 302 -17.49 -6.12 -23.51
N SER A 303 -16.71 -6.47 -24.53
CA SER A 303 -15.75 -7.58 -24.44
C SER A 303 -14.58 -7.28 -23.51
N GLN A 304 -14.05 -6.06 -23.54
CA GLN A 304 -12.97 -5.63 -22.65
C GLN A 304 -13.42 -5.58 -21.19
N LEU A 305 -14.64 -5.10 -20.96
CA LEU A 305 -15.22 -5.06 -19.63
C LEU A 305 -15.46 -6.48 -19.09
N ALA A 306 -15.94 -7.40 -19.93
CA ALA A 306 -16.10 -8.81 -19.56
C ALA A 306 -14.75 -9.47 -19.24
N GLU A 307 -13.72 -9.25 -20.06
CA GLU A 307 -12.37 -9.77 -19.81
C GLU A 307 -11.79 -9.28 -18.46
N LEU A 308 -12.08 -8.04 -18.06
CA LEU A 308 -11.63 -7.47 -16.79
C LEU A 308 -12.54 -7.76 -15.57
N SER A 309 -13.66 -8.45 -15.77
CA SER A 309 -14.65 -8.68 -14.70
C SER A 309 -15.07 -10.14 -14.54
N ASP A 310 -14.83 -10.99 -15.53
CA ASP A 310 -15.20 -12.40 -15.55
C ASP A 310 -13.95 -13.28 -15.77
N PRO A 311 -13.48 -14.01 -14.74
CA PRO A 311 -12.32 -14.89 -14.84
C PRO A 311 -12.46 -15.98 -15.92
N SER A 312 -13.70 -16.43 -16.21
CA SER A 312 -13.94 -17.47 -17.20
C SER A 312 -13.69 -17.00 -18.64
N VAL A 313 -13.94 -15.71 -18.90
CA VAL A 313 -13.66 -15.08 -20.20
C VAL A 313 -12.17 -14.84 -20.36
N SER A 314 -11.50 -14.36 -19.31
CA SER A 314 -10.04 -14.14 -19.32
C SER A 314 -9.27 -15.45 -19.58
N ALA A 315 -9.65 -16.55 -18.92
CA ALA A 315 -9.01 -17.85 -19.12
C ALA A 315 -9.21 -18.42 -20.54
N ALA A 316 -10.36 -18.16 -21.16
CA ALA A 316 -10.63 -18.59 -22.53
C ALA A 316 -9.75 -17.86 -23.56
N ALA A 317 -9.43 -16.58 -23.33
CA ALA A 317 -8.55 -15.81 -24.19
C ALA A 317 -7.13 -16.41 -24.20
N GLU A 318 -6.58 -16.75 -23.03
CA GLU A 318 -5.25 -17.37 -22.92
C GLU A 318 -5.18 -18.75 -23.58
N SER A 319 -6.23 -19.57 -23.45
CA SER A 319 -6.26 -20.90 -24.05
C SER A 319 -6.36 -20.88 -25.58
N THR A 320 -6.87 -19.81 -26.19
CA THR A 320 -7.05 -19.73 -27.65
C THR A 320 -5.74 -19.32 -28.35
N GLU A 321 -4.86 -18.60 -27.66
CA GLU A 321 -3.54 -18.19 -28.18
C GLU A 321 -2.51 -19.35 -28.18
N ALA A 322 -2.77 -20.42 -27.42
CA ALA A 322 -1.90 -21.58 -27.29
C ALA A 322 -2.11 -22.69 -28.36
N THR A 323 -2.81 -22.43 -29.47
CA THR A 323 -2.88 -23.39 -30.58
C THR A 323 -1.74 -23.15 -31.57
N PRO A 324 -0.67 -23.97 -31.60
CA PRO A 324 0.28 -23.92 -32.71
C PRO A 324 -0.47 -24.32 -33.99
N ALA A 325 -0.42 -23.45 -35.01
CA ALA A 325 -0.84 -23.80 -36.35
C ALA A 325 -0.11 -25.09 -36.78
N PRO A 326 -0.78 -26.04 -37.46
CA PRO A 326 -0.15 -27.26 -37.90
C PRO A 326 0.99 -26.92 -38.86
N ASP A 327 2.19 -27.35 -38.49
CA ASP A 327 3.42 -27.24 -39.28
C ASP A 327 3.22 -27.96 -40.62
N LEU A 328 3.01 -27.19 -41.69
CA LEU A 328 3.02 -27.70 -43.06
C LEU A 328 4.48 -27.93 -43.45
N ASN A 329 5.02 -29.06 -43.00
CA ASN A 329 6.32 -29.58 -43.39
C ASN A 329 6.41 -29.75 -44.92
N PRO A 330 7.30 -29.04 -45.63
CA PRO A 330 7.66 -29.38 -47.00
C PRO A 330 8.71 -30.50 -47.00
N GLU A 331 8.41 -31.54 -47.75
CA GLU A 331 9.23 -32.72 -48.08
C GLU A 331 10.68 -32.38 -48.47
N PRO A 332 11.71 -33.15 -48.05
CA PRO A 332 13.11 -32.83 -48.32
C PRO A 332 13.58 -33.31 -49.70
N GLU A 333 14.15 -32.41 -50.51
CA GLU A 333 14.91 -32.77 -51.72
C GLU A 333 16.32 -33.34 -51.37
N PRO A 334 16.82 -34.34 -52.11
CA PRO A 334 18.05 -35.05 -51.77
C PRO A 334 19.33 -34.34 -52.26
N LYS A 335 20.31 -34.16 -51.37
CA LYS A 335 21.66 -33.67 -51.71
C LYS A 335 22.53 -34.75 -52.34
N GLN A 336 23.04 -34.45 -53.53
CA GLN A 336 23.96 -35.26 -54.33
C GLN A 336 25.43 -35.10 -53.86
N LYS A 337 26.22 -36.17 -54.02
CA LYS A 337 27.59 -36.42 -53.52
C LYS A 337 28.69 -35.73 -54.37
N ALA A 338 29.81 -35.43 -53.71
CA ALA A 338 31.10 -34.84 -54.18
C ALA A 338 31.84 -35.67 -55.29
N PRO A 339 32.99 -35.22 -55.88
CA PRO A 339 34.32 -35.36 -55.21
C PRO A 339 35.50 -34.43 -55.67
N SER A 340 36.65 -34.60 -54.99
CA SER A 340 38.08 -34.39 -55.41
C SER A 340 38.81 -33.13 -54.87
N ALA A 341 39.69 -33.24 -53.84
CA ALA A 341 41.16 -33.52 -53.84
C ALA A 341 42.02 -32.25 -54.14
N ALA A 342 43.18 -31.89 -53.56
CA ALA A 342 44.13 -32.45 -52.58
C ALA A 342 45.08 -31.33 -52.02
N VAL A 343 45.77 -31.66 -50.92
CA VAL A 343 46.85 -31.07 -50.07
C VAL A 343 48.14 -30.56 -50.81
N PRO A 344 49.29 -30.08 -50.21
CA PRO A 344 49.71 -29.69 -48.83
C PRO A 344 50.74 -28.49 -48.70
N SER A 345 51.42 -28.38 -47.53
CA SER A 345 52.70 -27.68 -47.18
C SER A 345 52.60 -26.28 -46.52
N ALA A 346 53.39 -25.87 -45.51
CA ALA A 346 54.48 -26.47 -44.74
C ALA A 346 54.85 -25.57 -43.52
N SER A 347 55.43 -26.21 -42.49
CA SER A 347 56.47 -25.73 -41.56
C SER A 347 56.14 -24.88 -40.31
N GLU A 348 56.07 -25.61 -39.18
CA GLU A 348 56.67 -25.30 -37.85
C GLU A 348 58.22 -25.12 -37.96
N PRO A 349 59.01 -24.64 -36.93
CA PRO A 349 59.00 -25.23 -35.57
C PRO A 349 59.53 -24.41 -34.35
N SER A 350 59.33 -25.03 -33.16
CA SER A 350 60.25 -25.21 -32.00
C SER A 350 60.80 -24.01 -31.20
N ALA A 351 61.12 -24.09 -29.90
CA ALA A 351 61.01 -25.04 -28.77
C ALA A 351 61.64 -24.32 -27.54
N LYS A 352 61.11 -24.36 -26.30
CA LYS A 352 61.41 -25.28 -25.15
C LYS A 352 62.94 -25.43 -24.84
N PRO A 353 63.49 -25.51 -23.58
CA PRO A 353 62.96 -26.23 -22.39
C PRO A 353 63.26 -25.73 -20.95
N GLU A 354 62.58 -26.37 -19.97
CA GLU A 354 62.90 -26.58 -18.52
C GLU A 354 64.24 -27.34 -18.31
N PRO A 355 64.88 -27.49 -17.10
CA PRO A 355 64.26 -27.88 -15.80
C PRO A 355 64.97 -27.49 -14.44
N SER A 356 64.35 -27.92 -13.31
CA SER A 356 64.86 -28.46 -12.01
C SER A 356 65.82 -27.71 -11.06
N ASP A 357 65.41 -27.51 -9.78
CA ASP A 357 65.90 -28.19 -8.54
C ASP A 357 65.79 -27.38 -7.20
N ALA A 358 65.30 -28.08 -6.15
CA ALA A 358 65.59 -28.12 -4.68
C ALA A 358 65.77 -26.81 -3.83
N GLU A 359 65.55 -26.66 -2.51
CA GLU A 359 65.36 -27.50 -1.28
C GLU A 359 64.53 -26.75 -0.20
N ASP A 360 64.12 -27.49 0.84
CA ASP A 360 63.51 -27.14 2.17
C ASP A 360 64.53 -26.45 3.15
N PRO A 361 64.13 -25.73 4.23
CA PRO A 361 63.77 -26.36 5.52
C PRO A 361 62.69 -25.67 6.40
N GLU A 362 62.10 -26.46 7.31
CA GLU A 362 61.34 -26.10 8.53
C GLU A 362 62.02 -25.05 9.45
N ILE A 363 61.26 -24.10 10.02
CA ILE A 363 61.45 -23.60 11.41
C ILE A 363 60.09 -23.33 12.08
N VAL A 364 59.93 -23.91 13.26
CA VAL A 364 58.85 -23.86 14.25
C VAL A 364 59.13 -22.73 15.26
N ILE A 365 58.19 -21.83 15.58
CA ILE A 365 58.11 -21.16 16.90
C ILE A 365 56.64 -20.86 17.28
N ALA A 366 56.18 -21.49 18.38
CA ALA A 366 55.02 -21.15 19.21
C ALA A 366 55.30 -19.86 20.03
N ALA A 367 54.40 -19.07 20.61
CA ALA A 367 53.19 -19.37 21.35
C ALA A 367 52.46 -18.04 21.69
N GLU A 368 51.14 -18.12 21.76
CA GLU A 368 50.24 -17.60 22.82
C GLU A 368 50.56 -16.27 23.56
N SER A 369 49.60 -15.34 23.51
CA SER A 369 48.97 -14.88 24.76
C SER A 369 47.55 -14.34 24.49
N SER A 370 46.58 -14.96 25.16
CA SER A 370 45.17 -14.57 25.30
C SER A 370 44.94 -14.06 26.72
N THR A 371 43.74 -13.50 26.95
CA THR A 371 43.05 -13.23 28.24
C THR A 371 43.50 -11.99 29.02
N ASP A 372 42.65 -11.23 29.71
CA ASP A 372 41.19 -11.11 29.89
C ASP A 372 40.97 -9.93 30.89
N ALA A 373 39.76 -9.34 30.93
CA ALA A 373 39.06 -8.63 32.04
C ALA A 373 39.82 -7.61 32.95
N THR A 374 39.28 -6.53 33.55
CA THR A 374 37.98 -5.87 33.78
C THR A 374 38.32 -4.58 34.61
N PRO A 375 37.43 -3.58 34.78
CA PRO A 375 37.79 -2.19 35.11
C PRO A 375 37.58 -1.79 36.59
N GLU A 376 38.23 -0.71 37.05
CA GLU A 376 37.78 0.10 38.20
C GLU A 376 38.37 1.53 38.23
N ASP A 377 37.44 2.48 38.35
CA ASP A 377 37.39 3.72 39.14
C ASP A 377 38.11 5.06 38.86
N ALA A 378 37.27 6.09 39.04
CA ALA A 378 37.34 7.52 39.29
C ALA A 378 38.65 8.34 39.25
N ALA A 379 38.53 9.53 38.64
CA ALA A 379 39.17 10.76 39.12
C ALA A 379 38.25 11.99 38.93
N ILE A 380 38.00 12.65 40.06
CA ILE A 380 37.21 13.88 40.29
C ILE A 380 38.08 15.13 40.00
N SER A 381 37.45 16.26 39.67
CA SER A 381 38.04 17.61 39.73
C SER A 381 37.15 18.58 40.53
N PRO A 382 37.71 19.70 41.07
CA PRO A 382 37.26 20.30 42.34
C PRO A 382 36.36 21.56 42.24
N ILE A 383 35.98 22.00 43.45
CA ILE A 383 34.95 22.94 43.96
C ILE A 383 35.32 24.45 43.76
N PRO A 384 34.38 25.42 43.91
CA PRO A 384 34.25 26.15 45.21
C PRO A 384 32.77 26.48 45.59
N ASP A 385 32.29 26.16 46.79
CA ASP A 385 32.32 26.90 48.07
C ASP A 385 31.49 28.20 48.10
N ARG A 386 30.34 28.14 48.81
CA ARG A 386 29.74 29.28 49.51
C ARG A 386 28.64 28.82 50.50
N GLY A 387 28.88 29.06 51.78
CA GLY A 387 27.90 29.75 52.64
C GLY A 387 27.19 28.93 53.72
N ASP A 388 27.74 29.04 54.93
CA ASP A 388 27.26 28.63 56.25
C ASP A 388 25.76 28.78 56.57
N GLY A 389 25.28 27.87 57.42
CA GLY A 389 24.03 28.00 58.18
C GLY A 389 23.81 26.81 59.12
N GLN A 390 23.97 27.06 60.42
CA GLN A 390 24.16 26.10 61.50
C GLN A 390 22.84 25.64 62.16
N ALA A 391 22.80 24.36 62.56
CA ALA A 391 22.04 23.64 63.60
C ALA A 391 20.75 24.24 64.21
N GLU A 392 19.70 23.42 64.38
CA GLU A 392 19.37 22.78 65.67
C GLU A 392 18.13 21.86 65.62
N ASP A 393 18.09 21.04 66.66
CA ASP A 393 17.28 19.90 67.09
C ASP A 393 15.73 20.07 67.14
N THR A 394 15.07 18.92 67.31
CA THR A 394 13.83 18.66 68.10
C THR A 394 12.51 18.31 67.38
N ALA A 395 12.02 17.11 67.75
CA ALA A 395 10.63 16.66 67.96
C ALA A 395 9.71 16.26 66.79
N ALA A 396 9.28 14.99 66.87
CA ALA A 396 8.03 14.44 66.34
C ALA A 396 6.78 15.12 66.94
N PRO A 397 5.62 15.04 66.27
CA PRO A 397 4.51 14.21 66.76
C PRO A 397 3.83 13.41 65.64
N GLU A 398 3.44 12.15 65.88
CA GLU A 398 2.12 11.70 66.37
C GLU A 398 1.09 11.57 65.23
N LEU A 399 0.82 10.30 64.89
CA LEU A 399 -0.21 9.83 63.97
C LEU A 399 -1.56 9.85 64.69
N THR A 400 -2.56 10.50 64.07
CA THR A 400 -3.97 10.33 64.41
C THR A 400 -4.72 9.71 63.24
N ASP A 401 -5.29 8.54 63.50
CA ASP A 401 -6.37 7.91 62.76
C ASP A 401 -7.62 8.81 62.77
N VAL A 402 -8.54 8.61 61.80
CA VAL A 402 -9.95 8.22 62.08
C VAL A 402 -10.80 8.08 60.80
N GLU A 403 -11.45 6.92 60.76
CA GLU A 403 -12.73 6.49 60.17
C GLU A 403 -13.00 6.43 58.65
N ALA A 404 -13.06 5.18 58.20
CA ALA A 404 -13.95 4.68 57.16
C ALA A 404 -15.27 4.16 57.77
N THR A 405 -16.39 4.38 57.08
CA THR A 405 -17.64 3.60 57.12
C THR A 405 -18.33 3.82 55.77
N PRO A 406 -18.69 2.77 55.02
CA PRO A 406 -20.07 2.27 55.10
C PRO A 406 -20.19 0.75 54.93
N GLU A 407 -21.10 0.11 55.67
CA GLU A 407 -21.89 -1.01 55.18
C GLU A 407 -23.05 -1.30 56.14
N GLU A 408 -24.28 -1.16 55.65
CA GLU A 408 -25.43 -1.84 56.24
C GLU A 408 -26.39 -2.31 55.14
N SER A 409 -26.72 -3.59 55.19
CA SER A 409 -27.84 -4.31 54.59
C SER A 409 -27.89 -5.68 55.27
N PRO A 410 -28.99 -6.47 55.27
CA PRO A 410 -30.40 -6.16 55.03
C PRO A 410 -31.35 -6.72 56.14
N SER A 411 -32.63 -6.34 56.11
CA SER A 411 -33.79 -7.18 56.51
C SER A 411 -35.10 -6.57 56.00
#